data_AF-A0A0V1Q5M0-F1
#
_entry.id   AF-A0A0V1Q5M0-F1
#
_cell.length_a   1.000
_cell.length_b   1.000
_cell.length_c   1.000
_cell.angle_alpha   90.00
_cell.angle_beta   90.00
_cell.angle_gamma   90.00
#
_symmetry.space_group_name_H-M   'P 1'
#
loop_
_entity.id
_entity.type
_entity.pdbx_description
1 polymer ?
#
loop_
_entity_poly.entity_id
_entity_poly.type
_entity_poly.pdbx_seq_one_letter_code
_entity_poly.pdbx_strand_id
1 'polypeptide(L)'
;MAESTESIFEQIPEQINENITKLIDRRLELKLPPIVQSIYSTPPEWFTNGINSIKSDVNSIKSDVNSIKSEVNSIKSEVSALRVDMNTLERTTTTGFRMIQYKLALLDNVTRRNNGYVASLVPFINLESDQDELPPIETVRDIDSLNREECQKYLDGYNIRYRPNERALLKSKLRDAVGLVSASDLRYVFRNFSEEL
;
A
#
# COMPACT_ATOMS: atom_id res chain seq x y z
N MET A 1 -76.11 -73.01 -51.12
CA MET A 1 -76.55 -71.70 -50.57
C MET A 1 -76.47 -71.60 -49.04
N ALA A 2 -76.20 -72.69 -48.29
CA ALA A 2 -76.10 -72.64 -46.82
C ALA A 2 -74.65 -72.45 -46.29
N GLU A 3 -73.62 -72.89 -47.02
CA GLU A 3 -72.21 -72.76 -46.60
C GLU A 3 -71.71 -71.30 -46.56
N SER A 4 -72.32 -70.40 -47.34
CA SER A 4 -71.91 -68.99 -47.39
C SER A 4 -72.38 -68.18 -46.19
N THR A 5 -73.43 -68.61 -45.49
CA THR A 5 -73.96 -67.88 -44.32
C THR A 5 -73.27 -68.31 -43.03
N GLU A 6 -72.91 -69.58 -42.88
CA GLU A 6 -72.23 -70.12 -41.70
C GLU A 6 -70.80 -69.56 -41.56
N SER A 7 -70.07 -69.45 -42.67
CA SER A 7 -68.73 -68.83 -42.74
C SER A 7 -68.72 -67.34 -42.35
N ILE A 8 -69.81 -66.62 -42.61
CA ILE A 8 -69.94 -65.20 -42.22
C ILE A 8 -70.12 -65.10 -40.70
N PHE A 9 -70.93 -65.98 -40.08
CA PHE A 9 -71.16 -65.96 -38.63
C PHE A 9 -69.92 -66.38 -37.82
N GLU A 10 -69.07 -67.27 -38.35
CA GLU A 10 -67.81 -67.68 -37.71
C GLU A 10 -66.72 -66.59 -37.71
N GLN A 11 -66.73 -65.68 -38.69
CA GLN A 11 -65.75 -64.59 -38.80
C GLN A 11 -66.09 -63.36 -37.96
N ILE A 12 -67.33 -63.24 -37.45
CA ILE A 12 -67.80 -62.10 -36.64
C ILE A 12 -66.88 -61.80 -35.45
N PRO A 13 -66.40 -62.78 -34.65
CA PRO A 13 -65.51 -62.52 -33.51
C PRO A 13 -64.15 -61.95 -33.93
N GLU A 14 -63.56 -62.46 -35.02
CA GLU A 14 -62.30 -61.95 -35.56
C GLU A 14 -62.47 -60.52 -36.07
N GLN A 15 -63.55 -60.25 -36.79
CA GLN A 15 -63.86 -58.92 -37.32
C GLN A 15 -64.13 -57.90 -36.20
N ILE A 16 -64.82 -58.32 -35.13
CA ILE A 16 -65.01 -57.51 -33.92
C ILE A 16 -63.65 -57.21 -33.28
N ASN A 17 -62.77 -58.22 -33.13
CA ASN A 17 -61.46 -58.04 -32.51
C ASN A 17 -60.55 -57.11 -33.33
N GLU A 18 -60.57 -57.24 -34.66
CA GLU A 18 -59.81 -56.38 -35.58
C GLU A 18 -60.32 -54.93 -35.53
N ASN A 19 -61.64 -54.74 -35.46
CA ASN A 19 -62.26 -53.43 -35.31
C ASN A 19 -61.93 -52.78 -33.96
N ILE A 20 -61.94 -53.55 -32.87
CA ILE A 20 -61.53 -53.08 -31.53
C ILE A 20 -60.07 -52.65 -31.55
N THR A 21 -59.19 -53.45 -32.16
CA THR A 21 -57.75 -53.15 -32.27
C THR A 21 -57.52 -51.85 -33.04
N LYS A 22 -58.14 -51.70 -34.23
CA LYS A 22 -58.08 -50.46 -35.04
C LYS A 22 -58.61 -49.24 -34.28
N LEU A 23 -59.65 -49.42 -33.46
CA LEU A 23 -60.21 -48.35 -32.62
C LEU A 23 -59.25 -47.95 -31.49
N ILE A 24 -58.58 -48.91 -30.86
CA ILE A 24 -57.58 -48.67 -29.81
C ILE A 24 -56.38 -47.93 -30.40
N ASP A 25 -55.82 -48.42 -31.51
CA ASP A 25 -54.66 -47.79 -32.16
C ASP A 25 -54.98 -46.36 -32.58
N ARG A 26 -56.13 -46.13 -33.21
CA ARG A 26 -56.57 -44.78 -33.58
C ARG A 26 -56.78 -43.87 -32.36
N ARG A 27 -57.25 -44.43 -31.25
CA ARG A 27 -57.40 -43.67 -30.00
C ARG A 27 -56.04 -43.32 -29.40
N LEU A 28 -55.07 -44.22 -29.45
CA LEU A 28 -53.70 -44.02 -28.99
C LEU A 28 -52.97 -42.98 -29.85
N GLU A 29 -53.05 -43.07 -31.18
CA GLU A 29 -52.47 -42.10 -32.12
C GLU A 29 -53.05 -40.69 -31.93
N LEU A 30 -54.33 -40.56 -31.58
CA LEU A 30 -54.96 -39.26 -31.35
C LEU A 30 -54.64 -38.67 -29.96
N LYS A 31 -54.48 -39.52 -28.94
CA LYS A 31 -54.37 -39.10 -27.53
C LYS A 31 -52.94 -39.01 -27.02
N LEU A 32 -52.04 -39.87 -27.47
CA LEU A 32 -50.65 -39.90 -26.98
C LEU A 32 -49.83 -38.70 -27.45
N PRO A 33 -49.84 -38.27 -28.72
CA PRO A 33 -49.00 -37.16 -29.16
C PRO A 33 -49.17 -35.85 -28.37
N PRO A 34 -50.39 -35.35 -28.07
CA PRO A 34 -50.53 -34.14 -27.26
C PRO A 34 -50.08 -34.32 -25.80
N ILE A 35 -50.21 -35.53 -25.24
CA ILE A 35 -49.69 -35.85 -23.89
C ILE A 35 -48.17 -35.81 -23.91
N VAL A 36 -47.54 -36.47 -24.87
CA VAL A 36 -46.09 -36.48 -25.07
C VAL A 36 -45.57 -35.06 -25.30
N GLN A 37 -46.25 -34.27 -26.14
CA GLN A 37 -45.93 -32.86 -26.37
C GLN A 37 -45.96 -32.06 -25.06
N SER A 38 -46.98 -32.25 -24.22
CA SER A 38 -47.10 -31.53 -22.94
C SER A 38 -45.97 -31.84 -21.95
N ILE A 39 -45.45 -33.08 -21.96
CA ILE A 39 -44.33 -33.50 -21.12
C ILE A 39 -43.02 -32.83 -21.56
N TYR A 40 -42.85 -32.59 -22.86
CA TYR A 40 -41.63 -31.99 -23.41
C TYR A 40 -41.67 -30.46 -23.57
N SER A 41 -42.85 -29.83 -23.49
CA SER A 41 -42.99 -28.40 -23.86
C SER A 41 -42.76 -27.42 -22.71
N THR A 42 -42.90 -27.84 -21.45
CA THR A 42 -42.75 -26.96 -20.28
C THR A 42 -42.12 -27.70 -19.10
N PRO A 43 -40.98 -27.24 -18.56
CA PRO A 43 -40.39 -27.79 -17.35
C PRO A 43 -41.38 -27.74 -16.16
N PRO A 44 -41.37 -28.74 -15.26
CA PRO A 44 -42.21 -28.70 -14.05
C PRO A 44 -41.99 -27.45 -13.20
N GLU A 45 -43.02 -27.04 -12.45
CA GLU A 45 -42.99 -25.83 -11.63
C GLU A 45 -41.86 -25.83 -10.59
N TRP A 46 -41.65 -26.94 -9.88
CA TRP A 46 -40.58 -27.08 -8.89
C TRP A 46 -39.19 -26.86 -9.49
N PHE A 47 -38.97 -27.28 -10.75
CA PHE A 47 -37.72 -27.08 -11.47
C PHE A 47 -37.51 -25.61 -11.80
N THR A 48 -38.55 -24.95 -12.33
CA THR A 48 -38.54 -23.52 -12.65
C THR A 48 -38.29 -22.67 -11.39
N ASN A 49 -38.93 -23.03 -10.27
CA ASN A 49 -38.72 -22.39 -8.98
C ASN A 49 -37.29 -22.59 -8.45
N GLY A 50 -36.74 -23.80 -8.58
CA GLY A 50 -35.34 -24.08 -8.23
C GLY A 50 -34.35 -23.23 -9.04
N ILE A 51 -34.56 -23.12 -10.35
CA ILE A 51 -33.73 -22.26 -11.21
C ILE A 51 -33.86 -20.78 -10.83
N ASN A 52 -35.07 -20.31 -10.54
CA ASN A 52 -35.29 -18.93 -10.11
C ASN A 52 -34.62 -18.62 -8.75
N SER A 53 -34.66 -19.58 -7.81
CA SER A 53 -33.95 -19.47 -6.52
C SER A 53 -32.44 -19.37 -6.74
N ILE A 54 -31.85 -20.28 -7.51
CA ILE A 54 -30.41 -20.27 -7.82
C ILE A 54 -30.03 -18.95 -8.51
N LYS A 55 -30.86 -18.44 -9.42
CA LYS A 55 -30.61 -17.15 -10.09
C LYS A 55 -30.61 -16.00 -9.08
N SER A 56 -31.51 -16.01 -8.09
CA SER A 56 -31.52 -15.04 -7.01
C SER A 56 -30.25 -15.12 -6.16
N ASP A 57 -29.85 -16.33 -5.76
CA ASP A 57 -28.66 -16.57 -4.95
C ASP A 57 -27.39 -16.11 -5.69
N VAL A 58 -27.27 -16.42 -6.99
CA VAL A 58 -26.16 -15.97 -7.84
C VAL A 58 -26.11 -14.44 -7.94
N ASN A 59 -27.26 -13.78 -8.04
CA ASN A 59 -27.31 -12.31 -8.05
C ASN A 59 -26.89 -11.71 -6.69
N SER A 60 -27.29 -12.33 -5.58
CA SER A 60 -26.84 -11.93 -4.24
C SER A 60 -25.34 -12.08 -4.09
N ILE A 61 -24.78 -13.24 -4.44
CA ILE A 61 -23.33 -13.50 -4.41
C ILE A 61 -22.58 -12.48 -5.26
N LYS A 62 -23.11 -12.12 -6.44
CA LYS A 62 -22.51 -11.10 -7.31
C LYS A 62 -22.46 -9.73 -6.63
N SER A 63 -23.50 -9.38 -5.88
CA SER A 63 -23.54 -8.14 -5.09
C SER A 63 -22.48 -8.18 -3.98
N ASP A 64 -22.42 -9.28 -3.21
CA ASP A 64 -21.48 -9.45 -2.11
C ASP A 64 -20.03 -9.36 -2.61
N VAL A 65 -19.71 -10.02 -3.73
CA VAL A 65 -18.38 -9.96 -4.36
C VAL A 65 -18.01 -8.54 -4.79
N ASN A 66 -18.97 -7.74 -5.29
CA ASN A 66 -18.72 -6.34 -5.62
C ASN A 66 -18.47 -5.48 -4.37
N SER A 67 -19.17 -5.76 -3.26
CA SER A 67 -18.93 -5.11 -1.97
C SER A 67 -17.52 -5.43 -1.46
N ILE A 68 -17.16 -6.71 -1.40
CA ILE A 68 -15.83 -7.18 -0.98
C ILE A 68 -14.75 -6.53 -1.84
N LYS A 69 -14.93 -6.46 -3.16
CA LYS A 69 -13.98 -5.79 -4.07
C LYS A 69 -13.78 -4.32 -3.71
N SER A 70 -14.85 -3.63 -3.31
CA SER A 70 -14.79 -2.23 -2.91
C SER A 70 -14.07 -2.07 -1.57
N GLU A 71 -14.37 -2.91 -0.59
CA GLU A 71 -13.70 -2.95 0.72
C GLU A 71 -12.20 -3.24 0.58
N VAL A 72 -11.81 -4.22 -0.24
CA VAL A 72 -10.41 -4.55 -0.52
C VAL A 72 -9.67 -3.37 -1.14
N ASN A 73 -10.32 -2.61 -2.02
CA ASN A 73 -9.72 -1.39 -2.58
C ASN A 73 -9.54 -0.30 -1.51
N SER A 74 -10.49 -0.15 -0.57
CA SER A 74 -10.34 0.77 0.58
C SER A 74 -9.14 0.39 1.44
N ILE A 75 -9.06 -0.89 1.83
CA ILE A 75 -7.94 -1.43 2.63
C ILE A 75 -6.61 -1.19 1.94
N LYS A 76 -6.53 -1.40 0.61
CA LYS A 76 -5.32 -1.13 -0.15
C LYS A 76 -4.89 0.35 -0.08
N SER A 77 -5.85 1.27 -0.13
CA SER A 77 -5.60 2.71 0.03
C SER A 77 -5.10 3.04 1.44
N GLU A 78 -5.77 2.52 2.47
CA GLU A 78 -5.40 2.71 3.87
C GLU A 78 -4.00 2.17 4.18
N VAL A 79 -3.66 0.96 3.71
CA VAL A 79 -2.31 0.39 3.85
C VAL A 79 -1.26 1.25 3.14
N SER A 80 -1.60 1.85 1.99
CA SER A 80 -0.69 2.74 1.28
C SER A 80 -0.44 4.03 2.07
N ALA A 81 -1.48 4.60 2.69
CA ALA A 81 -1.35 5.76 3.58
C ALA A 81 -0.50 5.44 4.81
N LEU A 82 -0.75 4.29 5.47
CA LEU A 82 0.04 3.84 6.62
C LEU A 82 1.54 3.69 6.30
N ARG A 83 1.90 3.26 5.08
CA ARG A 83 3.30 3.20 4.65
C ARG A 83 3.94 4.59 4.58
N VAL A 84 3.21 5.59 4.07
CA VAL A 84 3.69 6.98 4.01
C VAL A 84 3.87 7.56 5.42
N ASP A 85 2.92 7.30 6.31
CA ASP A 85 2.98 7.74 7.71
C ASP A 85 4.17 7.10 8.43
N MET A 86 4.41 5.80 8.23
CA MET A 86 5.54 5.09 8.83
C MET A 86 6.89 5.66 8.36
N ASN A 87 7.05 5.90 7.05
CA ASN A 87 8.27 6.52 6.51
C ASN A 87 8.48 7.93 7.08
N THR A 88 7.39 8.69 7.27
CA THR A 88 7.45 10.03 7.87
C THR A 88 7.85 9.96 9.34
N LEU A 89 7.32 9.00 10.09
CA LEU A 89 7.67 8.76 11.48
C LEU A 89 9.13 8.36 11.62
N GLU A 90 9.63 7.43 10.80
CA GLU A 90 11.03 7.01 10.78
C GLU A 90 11.97 8.19 10.53
N ARG A 91 11.69 9.01 9.51
CA ARG A 91 12.50 10.21 9.21
C ARG A 91 12.49 11.22 10.34
N THR A 92 11.32 11.46 10.94
CA THR A 92 11.14 12.46 12.01
C THR A 92 11.80 12.01 13.31
N THR A 93 11.65 10.73 13.68
CA THR A 93 12.28 10.14 14.86
C THR A 93 13.80 10.09 14.71
N THR A 94 14.32 9.65 13.56
CA THR A 94 15.76 9.64 13.27
C THR A 94 16.35 11.04 13.37
N THR A 95 15.76 12.02 12.71
CA THR A 95 16.19 13.43 12.81
C THR A 95 16.11 13.94 14.26
N GLY A 96 15.04 13.59 14.99
CA GLY A 96 14.85 13.96 16.40
C GLY A 96 15.94 13.40 17.31
N PHE A 97 16.25 12.11 17.21
CA PHE A 97 17.33 11.47 17.97
C PHE A 97 18.69 12.11 17.68
N ARG A 98 18.97 12.43 16.41
CA ARG A 98 20.22 13.11 16.03
C ARG A 98 20.30 14.52 16.57
N MET A 99 19.21 15.27 16.55
CA MET A 99 19.17 16.60 17.17
C MET A 99 19.44 16.53 18.67
N ILE A 100 18.93 15.50 19.35
CA ILE A 100 19.23 15.25 20.77
C ILE A 100 20.72 14.93 20.95
N GLN A 101 21.29 14.01 20.16
CA GLN A 101 22.72 13.69 20.22
C GLN A 101 23.61 14.91 19.97
N TYR A 102 23.29 15.71 18.93
CA TYR A 102 23.95 16.98 18.65
C TYR A 102 23.89 17.93 19.85
N LYS A 103 22.70 18.16 20.42
CA LYS A 103 22.54 19.06 21.57
C LYS A 103 23.29 18.57 22.81
N LEU A 104 23.31 17.26 23.05
CA LEU A 104 24.04 16.68 24.18
C LEU A 104 25.55 16.87 24.00
N ALA A 105 26.10 16.56 22.82
CA ALA A 105 27.52 16.76 22.53
C ALA A 105 27.92 18.25 22.58
N LEU A 106 27.07 19.13 22.06
CA LEU A 106 27.25 20.58 22.15
C LEU A 106 27.33 21.03 23.62
N LEU A 107 26.38 20.62 24.46
CA LEU A 107 26.34 20.99 25.88
C LEU A 107 27.50 20.38 26.69
N ASP A 108 27.91 19.16 26.34
CA ASP A 108 29.11 18.55 26.90
C ASP A 108 30.33 19.41 26.57
N ASN A 109 30.49 19.83 25.32
CA ASN A 109 31.56 20.75 24.92
C ASN A 109 31.53 22.08 25.68
N VAL A 110 30.36 22.68 25.89
CA VAL A 110 30.24 23.89 26.72
C VAL A 110 30.81 23.64 28.12
N THR A 111 30.45 22.52 28.73
CA THR A 111 30.90 22.12 30.07
C THR A 111 32.41 21.84 30.09
N ARG A 112 32.91 21.10 29.10
CA ARG A 112 34.33 20.78 28.93
C ARG A 112 35.18 22.05 28.81
N ARG A 113 34.77 22.98 27.94
CA ARG A 113 35.48 24.25 27.71
C ARG A 113 35.49 25.14 28.95
N ASN A 114 34.39 25.19 29.71
CA ASN A 114 34.34 25.93 30.98
C ASN A 114 35.26 25.33 32.05
N ASN A 115 35.55 24.03 31.97
CA ASN A 115 36.48 23.34 32.85
C ASN A 115 37.92 23.28 32.30
N GLY A 116 38.22 23.97 31.19
CA GLY A 116 39.56 24.05 30.60
C GLY A 116 39.96 22.86 29.73
N TYR A 117 39.06 21.89 29.48
CA TYR A 117 39.30 20.78 28.56
C TYR A 117 39.05 21.20 27.10
N VAL A 118 39.63 20.48 26.14
CA VAL A 118 39.31 20.64 24.70
C VAL A 118 37.93 20.07 24.37
N ALA A 119 37.31 20.60 23.31
CA ALA A 119 36.04 20.07 22.82
C ALA A 119 36.21 18.66 22.25
N SER A 120 35.15 17.87 22.33
CA SER A 120 35.00 16.58 21.66
C SER A 120 34.13 16.70 20.40
N LEU A 121 34.14 15.66 19.58
CA LEU A 121 33.37 15.61 18.34
C LEU A 121 31.87 15.85 18.58
N VAL A 122 31.28 16.78 17.82
CA VAL A 122 29.83 16.98 17.76
C VAL A 122 29.30 16.27 16.51
N PRO A 123 28.39 15.28 16.64
CA PRO A 123 27.90 14.53 15.49
C PRO A 123 26.96 15.39 14.62
N PHE A 124 26.99 15.17 13.31
CA PHE A 124 26.07 15.82 12.38
C PHE A 124 24.61 15.43 12.56
N ILE A 125 23.73 16.39 12.27
CA ILE A 125 22.28 16.23 12.23
C ILE A 125 21.81 15.78 10.84
N ASN A 126 22.56 16.04 9.76
CA ASN A 126 22.24 15.59 8.39
C ASN A 126 23.00 14.32 7.97
N LEU A 127 22.32 13.34 7.35
CA LEU A 127 22.89 12.01 7.00
C LEU A 127 23.72 12.07 5.71
N GLU A 128 23.52 13.11 4.90
CA GLU A 128 24.17 13.27 3.60
C GLU A 128 25.59 13.84 3.69
N SER A 129 26.04 14.21 4.89
CA SER A 129 27.35 14.84 5.11
C SER A 129 28.29 13.86 5.79
N ASP A 130 29.33 13.42 5.06
CA ASP A 130 30.38 12.56 5.61
C ASP A 130 31.31 13.38 6.51
N GLN A 131 31.17 13.20 7.82
CA GLN A 131 31.99 13.90 8.83
C GLN A 131 33.45 13.43 8.83
N ASP A 132 33.72 12.22 8.34
CA ASP A 132 35.04 11.59 8.32
C ASP A 132 36.03 12.30 7.38
N GLU A 133 35.54 13.09 6.42
CA GLU A 133 36.39 13.89 5.52
C GLU A 133 36.88 15.21 6.13
N LEU A 134 36.35 15.61 7.30
CA LEU A 134 36.58 16.93 7.89
C LEU A 134 37.58 16.87 9.05
N PRO A 135 38.48 17.86 9.17
CA PRO A 135 39.43 17.91 10.29
C PRO A 135 38.69 18.18 11.61
N PRO A 136 39.05 17.51 12.72
CA PRO A 136 38.33 17.64 13.98
C PRO A 136 38.41 19.05 14.56
N ILE A 137 37.36 19.45 15.28
CA ILE A 137 37.28 20.77 15.94
C ILE A 137 37.37 20.58 17.44
N GLU A 138 38.55 20.85 18.00
CA GLU A 138 38.80 20.77 19.44
C GLU A 138 38.84 22.17 20.10
N THR A 139 39.21 23.17 19.31
CA THR A 139 39.44 24.56 19.72
C THR A 139 39.05 25.56 18.64
N VAL A 140 38.97 26.84 19.01
CA VAL A 140 38.74 27.94 18.06
C VAL A 140 39.86 28.10 17.03
N ARG A 141 41.07 27.60 17.29
CA ARG A 141 42.19 27.64 16.33
C ARG A 141 41.98 26.67 15.17
N ASP A 142 41.32 25.55 15.44
CA ASP A 142 40.99 24.55 14.43
C ASP A 142 39.97 25.13 13.46
N ILE A 143 38.91 25.77 13.99
CA ILE A 143 37.93 26.54 13.19
C ILE A 143 38.62 27.62 12.35
N ASP A 144 39.60 28.31 12.92
CA ASP A 144 40.29 29.39 12.21
C ASP A 144 41.19 28.89 11.08
N SER A 145 41.58 27.62 11.13
CA SER A 145 42.41 26.95 10.12
C SER A 145 41.59 26.34 8.98
N LEU A 146 40.27 26.19 9.16
CA LEU A 146 39.36 25.69 8.12
C LEU A 146 39.31 26.62 6.92
N ASN A 147 39.23 26.01 5.73
CA ASN A 147 38.82 26.72 4.54
C ASN A 147 37.30 26.98 4.53
N ARG A 148 36.83 27.73 3.53
CA ARG A 148 35.41 28.14 3.47
C ARG A 148 34.49 26.95 3.25
N GLU A 149 34.87 26.02 2.38
CA GLU A 149 34.06 24.86 2.01
C GLU A 149 33.92 23.89 3.19
N GLU A 150 35.01 23.64 3.92
CA GLU A 150 35.00 22.83 5.14
C GLU A 150 34.08 23.44 6.20
N CYS A 151 34.18 24.75 6.42
CA CYS A 151 33.32 25.46 7.36
C CYS A 151 31.84 25.39 6.94
N GLN A 152 31.55 25.44 5.64
CA GLN A 152 30.20 25.29 5.09
C GLN A 152 29.68 23.87 5.26
N LYS A 153 30.48 22.85 4.93
CA LYS A 153 30.16 21.43 5.17
C LYS A 153 29.80 21.17 6.63
N TYR A 154 30.55 21.75 7.57
CA TYR A 154 30.23 21.68 8.99
C TYR A 154 28.87 22.31 9.32
N LEU A 155 28.61 23.53 8.85
CA LEU A 155 27.35 24.23 9.10
C LEU A 155 26.15 23.51 8.46
N ASP A 156 26.32 22.95 7.26
CA ASP A 156 25.31 22.15 6.56
C ASP A 156 25.02 20.86 7.34
N GLY A 157 26.06 20.18 7.84
CA GLY A 157 25.93 19.00 8.69
C GLY A 157 25.18 19.27 10.01
N TYR A 158 25.34 20.47 10.59
CA TYR A 158 24.59 20.93 11.76
C TYR A 158 23.25 21.61 11.43
N ASN A 159 22.86 21.70 10.15
CA ASN A 159 21.66 22.38 9.67
C ASN A 159 21.57 23.87 10.11
N ILE A 160 22.71 24.57 10.08
CA ILE A 160 22.83 25.98 10.46
C ILE A 160 22.80 26.85 9.21
N ARG A 161 21.83 27.75 9.15
CA ARG A 161 21.68 28.65 8.00
C ARG A 161 22.76 29.73 7.99
N TYR A 162 23.33 29.93 6.81
CA TYR A 162 24.24 31.01 6.47
C TYR A 162 23.90 31.56 5.07
N ARG A 163 24.33 32.77 4.75
CA ARG A 163 24.17 33.30 3.39
C ARG A 163 25.30 32.79 2.51
N PRO A 164 25.06 32.49 1.21
CA PRO A 164 26.10 31.97 0.32
C PRO A 164 27.38 32.82 0.31
N ASN A 165 27.28 34.15 0.41
CA ASN A 165 28.42 35.10 0.41
C ASN A 165 28.83 35.59 1.81
N GLU A 166 28.30 35.01 2.88
CA GLU A 166 28.69 35.35 4.25
C GLU A 166 30.12 34.88 4.50
N ARG A 167 31.06 35.80 4.77
CA ARG A 167 32.47 35.47 5.05
C ARG A 167 32.84 35.63 6.52
N ALA A 168 32.33 36.68 7.17
CA ALA A 168 32.76 37.05 8.52
C ALA A 168 32.16 36.20 9.64
N LEU A 169 30.96 35.64 9.43
CA LEU A 169 30.18 35.02 10.52
C LEU A 169 30.14 33.47 10.45
N LEU A 170 30.68 32.84 9.40
CA LEU A 170 30.68 31.39 9.27
C LEU A 170 31.43 30.73 10.44
N LYS A 171 32.65 31.19 10.70
CA LYS A 171 33.50 30.68 11.79
C LYS A 171 32.88 30.90 13.17
N SER A 172 32.25 32.06 13.41
CA SER A 172 31.56 32.32 14.68
C SER A 172 30.31 31.46 14.85
N LYS A 173 29.52 31.27 13.78
CA LYS A 173 28.37 30.35 13.81
C LYS A 173 28.82 28.92 14.11
N LEU A 174 29.91 28.48 13.48
CA LEU A 174 30.48 27.15 13.71
C LEU A 174 30.99 26.99 15.14
N ARG A 175 31.70 27.99 15.68
CA ARG A 175 32.13 28.01 17.09
C ARG A 175 30.96 27.78 18.03
N ASP A 176 29.87 28.52 17.82
CA ASP A 176 28.68 28.41 18.66
C ASP A 176 27.99 27.04 18.47
N ALA A 177 28.00 26.49 17.25
CA ALA A 177 27.47 25.17 16.90
C ALA A 177 28.18 24.00 17.56
N VAL A 178 29.50 24.12 17.78
CA VAL A 178 30.29 23.04 18.40
C VAL A 178 30.43 23.23 19.91
N GLY A 179 29.81 24.25 20.51
CA GLY A 179 29.85 24.50 21.95
C GLY A 179 31.13 25.15 22.46
N LEU A 180 31.91 25.79 21.58
CA LEU A 180 33.13 26.55 21.94
C LEU A 180 32.78 27.95 22.46
N VAL A 181 32.17 28.05 23.63
CA VAL A 181 31.60 29.29 24.16
C VAL A 181 32.20 29.77 25.49
N SER A 182 33.37 29.24 25.87
CA SER A 182 34.07 29.75 27.06
C SER A 182 34.49 31.22 26.88
N ALA A 183 34.83 31.90 27.98
CA ALA A 183 35.29 33.29 27.92
C ALA A 183 36.51 33.48 27.00
N SER A 184 37.41 32.49 26.91
CA SER A 184 38.53 32.50 25.98
C SER A 184 38.11 32.29 24.53
N ASP A 185 37.14 31.40 24.27
CA ASP A 185 36.67 31.11 22.92
C ASP A 185 35.90 32.30 22.34
N LEU A 186 35.12 33.00 23.17
CA LEU A 186 34.35 34.19 22.77
C LEU A 186 35.23 35.41 22.49
N ARG A 187 36.40 35.51 23.13
CA ARG A 187 37.38 36.60 22.91
C ARG A 187 38.26 36.36 21.68
N TYR A 188 38.23 35.16 21.10
CA TYR A 188 39.03 34.84 19.93
C TYR A 188 38.53 35.59 18.69
N VAL A 189 39.44 36.25 17.98
CA VAL A 189 39.15 36.97 16.73
C VAL A 189 39.58 36.09 15.55
N PHE A 190 38.60 35.65 14.77
CA PHE A 190 38.85 34.83 13.58
C PHE A 190 39.51 35.64 12.46
N ARG A 191 40.45 35.01 11.74
CA ARG A 191 40.99 35.54 10.50
C ARG A 191 39.96 35.33 9.38
N ASN A 192 39.89 36.29 8.47
CA ASN A 192 39.14 36.11 7.23
C ASN A 192 39.69 34.89 6.47
N PHE A 193 38.81 34.22 5.72
CA PHE A 193 39.27 33.20 4.78
C PHE A 193 40.27 33.83 3.81
N SER A 194 41.41 33.17 3.61
CA SER A 194 42.39 33.57 2.62
C SER A 194 41.68 33.72 1.28
N GLU A 195 41.83 34.87 0.62
CA GLU A 195 41.31 35.05 -0.72
C GLU A 195 42.10 34.12 -1.66
N GLU A 196 41.41 33.16 -2.27
CA GLU A 196 41.92 32.55 -3.50
C GLU A 196 42.00 33.67 -4.54
N LEU A 197 43.22 34.12 -4.82
CA LEU A 197 43.57 34.93 -5.99
C LEU A 197 43.49 34.08 -7.25
#